data_AF-A0A6J5UJI2-F1
#
_entry.id   AF-A0A6J5UJI2-F1
#
_cell.length_a   1.000
_cell.length_b   1.000
_cell.length_c   1.000
_cell.angle_alpha   90.00
_cell.angle_beta   90.00
_cell.angle_gamma   90.00
#
_symmetry.space_group_name_H-M   'P 1'
#
loop_
_entity.id
_entity.type
_entity.pdbx_description
1 polymer ?
#
loop_
_entity_poly.entity_id
_entity_poly.type
_entity_poly.pdbx_seq_one_letter_code
_entity_poly.pdbx_strand_id
1 'polypeptide(L)'
;MNIMLRRKSVNRPPTPDVMENQGKEPTFQELINIELIESGEKERLMELLRERLIECGWKDEMKALCRAFIKKKGRNNVTVDDLVHVITPKGRGTAKPL
;
A
#
# COMPACT_ATOMS: atom_id res chain seq x y z
N MET A 1 64.97 -41.85 5.11
CA MET A 1 63.79 -42.58 4.60
C MET A 1 62.54 -41.80 5.00
N ASN A 2 61.90 -41.16 4.03
CA ASN A 2 60.64 -40.41 4.22
C ASN A 2 59.47 -41.40 4.23
N ILE A 3 58.64 -41.39 5.28
CA ILE A 3 57.29 -41.97 5.19
C ILE A 3 56.31 -40.89 5.66
N MET A 4 55.74 -40.19 4.68
CA MET A 4 54.67 -39.22 4.84
C MET A 4 53.41 -39.91 5.36
N LEU A 5 53.01 -39.65 6.61
CA LEU A 5 51.63 -39.89 7.04
C LEU A 5 50.75 -38.78 6.44
N ARG A 6 50.24 -39.03 5.22
CA ARG A 6 49.13 -38.26 4.63
C ARG A 6 47.91 -38.35 5.56
N ARG A 7 47.68 -37.35 6.39
CA ARG A 7 46.32 -37.08 6.88
C ARG A 7 45.50 -36.66 5.65
N LYS A 8 44.52 -37.47 5.26
CA LYS A 8 43.53 -37.05 4.25
C LYS A 8 42.79 -35.86 4.85
N SER A 9 43.11 -34.66 4.35
CA SER A 9 42.33 -33.46 4.61
C SER A 9 40.89 -33.76 4.18
N VAL A 10 39.95 -33.65 5.11
CA VAL A 10 38.53 -33.80 4.80
C VAL A 10 38.17 -32.59 3.94
N ASN A 11 37.90 -32.80 2.64
CA ASN A 11 37.33 -31.76 1.79
C ASN A 11 35.95 -31.42 2.35
N ARG A 12 35.88 -30.38 3.18
CA ARG A 12 34.60 -29.80 3.60
C ARG A 12 34.05 -29.09 2.36
N PRO A 13 32.88 -29.46 1.83
CA PRO A 13 32.27 -28.70 0.75
C PRO A 13 32.14 -27.25 1.20
N PRO A 14 32.28 -26.27 0.28
CA PRO A 14 31.99 -24.88 0.63
C PRO A 14 30.57 -24.88 1.21
N THR A 15 30.42 -24.40 2.43
CA THR A 15 29.10 -24.03 2.94
C THR A 15 28.50 -23.14 1.85
N PRO A 16 27.32 -23.46 1.31
CA PRO A 16 26.65 -22.54 0.41
C PRO A 16 26.58 -21.22 1.18
N ASP A 17 27.12 -20.16 0.56
CA ASP A 17 27.02 -18.82 1.11
C ASP A 17 25.59 -18.69 1.59
N VAL A 18 25.42 -18.45 2.90
CA VAL A 18 24.13 -18.01 3.42
C VAL A 18 23.80 -16.86 2.50
N MET A 19 22.84 -17.05 1.60
CA MET A 19 22.27 -15.95 0.86
C MET A 19 21.74 -15.07 1.98
N GLU A 20 22.55 -14.11 2.41
CA GLU A 20 22.16 -13.08 3.33
C GLU A 20 20.87 -12.58 2.71
N ASN A 21 19.77 -12.83 3.40
CA ASN A 21 18.52 -12.20 3.11
C ASN A 21 18.84 -10.73 3.34
N GLN A 22 19.31 -10.06 2.29
CA GLN A 22 19.54 -8.64 2.25
C GLN A 22 18.15 -8.05 2.36
N GLY A 23 17.64 -8.02 3.59
CA GLY A 23 16.46 -7.26 3.94
C GLY A 23 16.75 -5.86 3.44
N LYS A 24 16.02 -5.44 2.41
CA LYS A 24 16.14 -4.07 1.90
C LYS A 24 15.91 -3.16 3.10
N GLU A 25 16.93 -2.38 3.43
CA GLU A 25 16.77 -1.29 4.38
C GLU A 25 15.57 -0.45 3.94
N PRO A 26 14.62 -0.15 4.84
CA PRO A 26 13.46 0.64 4.49
C PRO A 26 13.93 2.00 3.95
N THR A 27 13.34 2.37 2.83
CA THR A 27 13.53 3.69 2.26
C THR A 27 13.08 4.76 3.25
N PHE A 28 13.60 5.98 3.09
CA PHE A 28 13.18 7.11 3.92
C PHE A 28 11.66 7.34 3.91
N GLN A 29 11.00 7.08 2.78
CA GLN A 29 9.54 7.18 2.67
C GLN A 29 8.81 6.10 3.50
N GLU A 30 9.35 4.87 3.53
CA GLU A 30 8.82 3.79 4.36
C GLU A 30 9.02 4.11 5.84
N LEU A 31 10.17 4.64 6.23
CA LEU A 31 10.43 5.08 7.61
C LEU A 31 9.43 6.15 8.06
N ILE A 32 9.14 7.15 7.22
CA ILE A 32 8.11 8.16 7.52
C ILE A 32 6.73 7.51 7.70
N ASN A 33 6.37 6.58 6.80
CA ASN A 33 5.08 5.90 6.88
C ASN A 33 4.95 5.04 8.14
N ILE A 34 6.04 4.38 8.57
CA ILE A 34 6.10 3.61 9.81
C ILE A 34 5.85 4.55 10.99
N GLU A 35 6.60 5.66 11.09
CA GLU A 35 6.46 6.62 12.18
C GLU A 35 5.04 7.22 12.24
N LEU A 36 4.44 7.58 11.09
CA LEU A 36 3.06 8.08 11.03
C LEU A 36 2.03 7.05 11.52
N ILE A 37 2.30 5.76 11.32
CA ILE A 37 1.43 4.68 11.80
C ILE A 37 1.62 4.48 13.30
N GLU A 38 2.87 4.34 13.77
CA GLU A 38 3.20 4.02 15.17
C GLU A 38 2.84 5.16 16.13
N SER A 39 3.03 6.41 15.71
CA SER A 39 2.61 7.59 16.46
C SER A 39 1.08 7.78 16.49
N GLY A 40 0.33 7.08 15.63
CA GLY A 40 -1.12 7.25 15.46
C GLY A 40 -1.53 8.48 14.62
N GLU A 41 -0.58 9.29 14.14
CA GLU A 41 -0.89 10.49 13.35
C GLU A 41 -1.56 10.17 12.01
N LYS A 42 -1.28 9.00 11.42
CA LYS A 42 -1.96 8.55 10.20
C LYS A 42 -3.47 8.47 10.41
N GLU A 43 -3.93 7.87 11.52
CA GLU A 43 -5.36 7.74 11.81
C GLU A 43 -5.98 9.12 12.06
N ARG A 44 -5.28 9.98 12.81
CA ARG A 44 -5.71 11.37 13.07
C ARG A 44 -5.85 12.18 11.78
N LEU A 45 -4.89 12.08 10.86
CA LEU A 45 -4.93 12.74 9.55
C LEU A 45 -6.06 12.17 8.67
N MET A 46 -6.28 10.85 8.72
CA MET A 46 -7.38 10.20 8.00
C MET A 46 -8.75 10.66 8.51
N GLU A 47 -8.94 10.81 9.82
CA GLU A 47 -10.19 11.31 10.38
C GLU A 47 -10.41 12.78 10.04
N LEU A 48 -9.38 13.64 10.20
CA LEU A 48 -9.46 15.05 9.82
C LEU A 48 -9.83 15.21 8.33
N LEU A 49 -9.19 14.43 7.45
CA LEU A 49 -9.53 14.43 6.03
C LEU A 49 -10.98 14.01 5.80
N ARG A 50 -11.45 12.95 6.49
CA ARG A 50 -12.83 12.47 6.39
C ARG A 50 -13.83 13.55 6.81
N GLU A 51 -13.61 14.20 7.95
CA GLU A 51 -14.44 15.31 8.44
C GLU A 51 -14.52 16.43 7.40
N ARG A 52 -13.37 16.87 6.90
CA ARG A 52 -13.31 17.96 5.90
C ARG A 52 -14.01 17.61 4.59
N LEU A 53 -13.88 16.37 4.11
CA LEU A 53 -14.60 15.89 2.91
C LEU A 53 -16.12 15.79 3.14
N ILE A 54 -16.56 15.60 4.38
CA ILE A 54 -17.99 15.67 4.74
C ILE A 54 -18.43 17.13 4.78
N GLU A 55 -17.73 17.97 5.53
CA GLU A 55 -18.07 19.39 5.73
C GLU A 55 -18.11 20.18 4.42
N CYS A 56 -17.17 19.95 3.51
CA CYS A 56 -17.16 20.64 2.21
C CYS A 56 -18.16 20.06 1.19
N GLY A 57 -18.95 19.05 1.57
CA GLY A 57 -20.00 18.45 0.75
C GLY A 57 -19.52 17.39 -0.26
N TRP A 58 -18.21 17.13 -0.33
CA TRP A 58 -17.62 16.19 -1.29
C TRP A 58 -18.24 14.78 -1.19
N LYS A 59 -18.47 14.29 0.04
CA LYS A 59 -19.09 12.96 0.25
C LYS A 59 -20.48 12.87 -0.41
N ASP A 60 -21.27 13.92 -0.32
CA ASP A 60 -22.63 13.91 -0.87
C ASP A 60 -22.65 14.13 -2.39
N GLU A 61 -21.69 14.88 -2.93
CA GLU A 61 -21.44 14.96 -4.37
C GLU A 61 -21.09 13.58 -4.95
N MET A 62 -20.17 12.83 -4.33
CA MET A 62 -19.80 11.49 -4.78
C MET A 62 -20.99 10.52 -4.75
N LYS A 63 -21.83 10.58 -3.70
CA LYS A 63 -23.07 9.79 -3.65
C LYS A 63 -24.05 10.22 -4.75
N ALA A 64 -24.17 11.51 -5.06
CA ALA A 64 -25.05 12.00 -6.13
C ALA A 64 -24.60 11.47 -7.50
N LEU A 65 -23.30 11.44 -7.76
CA LEU A 65 -22.72 10.84 -8.96
C LEU A 65 -23.00 9.33 -9.05
N CYS A 66 -22.87 8.58 -7.94
CA CYS A 66 -23.29 7.17 -7.88
C CYS A 66 -24.74 7.00 -8.32
N ARG A 67 -25.65 7.75 -7.68
CA ARG A 67 -27.10 7.66 -7.93
C ARG A 67 -27.45 7.99 -9.38
N ALA A 68 -26.83 9.03 -9.94
CA ALA A 68 -27.03 9.43 -11.33
C ALA A 68 -26.56 8.33 -12.30
N PHE A 69 -25.42 7.71 -12.04
CA PHE A 69 -24.90 6.62 -12.86
C PHE A 69 -25.81 5.38 -12.80
N ILE A 70 -26.23 4.96 -11.61
CA ILE A 70 -27.16 3.83 -11.42
C ILE A 70 -28.49 4.10 -12.10
N LYS A 71 -29.04 5.31 -11.97
CA LYS A 71 -30.31 5.69 -12.62
C LYS A 71 -30.19 5.63 -14.15
N LYS A 72 -29.05 6.00 -14.71
CA LYS A 72 -28.81 6.00 -16.16
C LYS A 72 -28.62 4.59 -16.73
N LYS A 73 -27.89 3.72 -16.04
CA LYS A 73 -27.57 2.35 -16.50
C LYS A 73 -28.62 1.31 -16.12
N GLY A 74 -29.41 1.58 -15.07
CA GLY A 74 -30.33 0.63 -14.46
C GLY A 74 -29.64 -0.18 -13.34
N ARG A 75 -30.32 -0.37 -12.22
CA ARG A 75 -29.76 -1.00 -11.00
C ARG A 75 -29.16 -2.39 -11.24
N ASN A 76 -29.79 -3.20 -12.09
CA ASN A 76 -29.35 -4.57 -12.36
C ASN A 76 -28.13 -4.64 -13.31
N ASN A 77 -27.71 -3.51 -13.88
CA ASN A 77 -26.65 -3.41 -14.87
C ASN A 77 -25.40 -2.70 -14.33
N VAL A 78 -25.30 -2.50 -13.01
CA VAL A 78 -24.21 -1.76 -12.38
C VAL A 78 -23.60 -2.58 -11.26
N THR A 79 -22.29 -2.78 -11.32
CA THR A 79 -21.48 -3.38 -10.26
C THR A 79 -20.82 -2.30 -9.40
N VAL A 80 -20.26 -2.71 -8.25
CA VAL A 80 -19.44 -1.81 -7.43
C VAL A 80 -18.19 -1.37 -8.20
N ASP A 81 -17.57 -2.26 -8.96
CA ASP A 81 -16.37 -1.96 -9.75
C ASP A 81 -16.65 -0.88 -10.80
N ASP A 82 -17.80 -0.96 -11.49
CA ASP A 82 -18.24 0.09 -12.42
C ASP A 82 -18.33 1.46 -11.74
N LEU A 83 -18.87 1.50 -10.52
CA LEU A 83 -18.98 2.74 -9.73
C LEU A 83 -17.60 3.25 -9.32
N VAL A 84 -16.71 2.37 -8.85
CA VAL A 84 -15.34 2.73 -8.48
C VAL A 84 -14.60 3.32 -9.67
N HIS A 85 -14.68 2.66 -10.83
CA HIS A 85 -14.03 3.11 -12.06
C HIS A 85 -14.50 4.51 -12.47
N VAL A 86 -15.80 4.78 -12.38
CA VAL A 86 -16.38 6.07 -12.80
C VAL A 86 -16.15 7.18 -11.79
N ILE A 87 -16.15 6.87 -10.49
CA ILE A 87 -16.18 7.88 -9.43
C ILE A 87 -14.78 8.21 -8.93
N THR A 88 -13.85 7.26 -8.89
CA THR A 88 -12.47 7.49 -8.43
C THR A 88 -11.78 8.69 -9.11
N PRO A 89 -11.79 8.84 -10.46
CA PRO A 89 -11.15 9.99 -11.10
C PRO A 89 -11.84 11.31 -10.74
N LYS A 90 -13.17 11.33 -10.60
CA LYS A 90 -13.93 12.52 -10.18
C LYS A 90 -13.65 12.88 -8.74
N GLY A 91 -13.63 11.88 -7.85
CA GLY A 91 -13.36 12.06 -6.43
C GLY A 91 -11.97 12.65 -6.18
N ARG A 92 -10.95 12.12 -6.87
CA ARG A 92 -9.58 12.66 -6.78
C ARG A 92 -9.43 14.06 -7.36
N GLY A 93 -10.16 14.39 -8.44
CA GLY A 93 -10.11 15.71 -9.07
C GLY A 93 -10.90 16.81 -8.36
N THR A 94 -11.88 16.44 -7.52
CA THR A 94 -12.76 17.40 -6.80
C THR A 94 -12.41 17.53 -5.32
N ALA A 95 -11.49 16.71 -4.80
CA ALA A 95 -10.95 16.87 -3.47
C ALA A 95 -10.26 18.24 -3.36
N LYS A 96 -10.87 19.15 -2.60
CA LYS A 96 -10.31 20.48 -2.36
C LYS A 96 -9.06 20.34 -1.50
N PRO A 97 -8.01 21.16 -1.72
CA PRO A 97 -6.88 21.20 -0.80
C PRO A 97 -7.39 21.53 0.60
N LEU A 98 -6.90 20.79 1.59
CA LEU A 98 -7.11 21.07 3.01
C LEU A 98 -6.44 22.40 3.39
#